data_AF-A0A1M3IQR2-F1
#
_entry.id   AF-A0A1M3IQR2-F1
#
_cell.length_a   1.000
_cell.length_b   1.000
_cell.length_c   1.000
_cell.angle_alpha   90.00
_cell.angle_beta   90.00
_cell.angle_gamma   90.00
#
_symmetry.space_group_name_H-M   'P 1'
#
loop_
_entity.id
_entity.type
_entity.pdbx_description
1 polymer ?
#
loop_
_entity_poly.entity_id
_entity_poly.type
_entity_poly.pdbx_seq_one_letter_code
_entity_poly.pdbx_strand_id
1 'polypeptide(L)'
;MRKAITQEHGMGCAVACTAYVLNSTYQQALNLYKTPQYAWSRGFYCQEIVTALSNAGKLYQYKQIKDTNDSVLNLPDTIVFIEPSSIYPAGHFLVYTLEGCWMNPWINFPLIAPAKSGFQPILPGNPTYAVFPLEKDYFISQ
;
A
#
# COMPACT_ATOMS: atom_id res chain seq x y z
N MET A 1 9.40 -9.78 -9.74
CA MET A 1 9.22 -8.97 -8.52
C MET A 1 9.62 -7.53 -8.74
N ARG A 2 8.67 -6.60 -8.62
CA ARG A 2 8.96 -5.16 -8.59
C ARG A 2 9.81 -4.85 -7.37
N LYS A 3 10.64 -3.80 -7.43
CA LYS A 3 11.49 -3.39 -6.30
C LYS A 3 10.61 -2.91 -5.14
N ALA A 4 10.93 -3.33 -3.91
CA ALA A 4 10.27 -2.77 -2.72
C ALA A 4 10.53 -1.26 -2.63
N ILE A 5 9.50 -0.49 -2.28
CA ILE A 5 9.59 0.97 -2.15
C ILE A 5 9.60 1.34 -0.67
N THR A 6 10.70 1.95 -0.23
CA THR A 6 10.83 2.47 1.14
C THR A 6 10.02 3.75 1.25
N GLN A 7 9.23 3.88 2.31
CA GLN A 7 8.57 5.17 2.58
C GLN A 7 9.62 6.22 2.98
N GLU A 8 9.50 7.42 2.44
CA GLU A 8 10.45 8.52 2.71
C GLU A 8 9.94 9.49 3.79
N HIS A 9 8.62 9.48 4.04
CA HIS A 9 7.96 10.31 5.04
C HIS A 9 7.36 9.47 6.17
N GLY A 10 7.20 10.06 7.36
CA GLY A 10 6.69 9.36 8.56
C GLY A 10 5.32 8.69 8.37
N MET A 11 4.44 9.29 7.56
CA MET A 11 3.10 8.78 7.24
C MET A 11 2.97 8.43 5.75
N GLY A 12 4.10 8.05 5.14
CA GLY A 12 4.25 7.84 3.71
C GLY A 12 3.92 6.44 3.21
N CYS A 13 3.45 5.51 4.04
CA CYS A 13 3.24 4.12 3.67
C CYS A 13 2.29 3.94 2.47
N ALA A 14 1.19 4.70 2.42
CA ALA A 14 0.27 4.71 1.27
C ALA A 14 0.97 5.12 -0.04
N VAL A 15 1.85 6.12 0.01
CA VAL A 15 2.60 6.60 -1.17
C VAL A 15 3.56 5.53 -1.68
N ALA A 16 4.28 4.85 -0.78
CA ALA A 16 5.16 3.75 -1.14
C ALA A 16 4.39 2.58 -1.75
N CYS A 17 3.21 2.25 -1.21
CA CYS A 17 2.31 1.26 -1.78
C CYS A 17 1.85 1.64 -3.20
N THR A 18 1.40 2.88 -3.40
CA THR A 18 1.04 3.41 -4.73
C THR A 18 2.22 3.34 -5.70
N ALA A 19 3.42 3.73 -5.26
CA ALA A 19 4.63 3.68 -6.09
C ALA A 19 4.95 2.26 -6.54
N TYR A 20 4.83 1.28 -5.63
CA TYR A 20 5.03 -0.14 -5.94
C TYR A 20 4.02 -0.66 -6.97
N VAL A 21 2.73 -0.34 -6.79
CA VAL A 21 1.67 -0.72 -7.74
C VAL A 21 1.92 -0.13 -9.12
N LEU A 22 2.36 1.12 -9.19
CA LEU A 22 2.63 1.83 -10.44
C LEU A 22 4.02 1.55 -11.04
N ASN A 23 4.84 0.71 -10.40
CA ASN A 23 6.24 0.49 -10.77
C ASN A 23 7.01 1.81 -10.98
N SER A 24 6.84 2.74 -10.03
CA SER A 24 7.39 4.10 -10.09
C SER A 24 8.22 4.40 -8.83
N THR A 25 8.86 5.57 -8.81
CA THR A 25 9.54 6.06 -7.61
C THR A 25 8.54 6.59 -6.58
N TYR A 26 8.95 6.62 -5.32
CA TYR A 26 8.17 7.22 -4.24
C TYR A 26 7.73 8.66 -4.58
N GLN A 27 8.66 9.46 -5.11
CA GLN A 27 8.39 10.86 -5.44
C GLN A 27 7.44 11.04 -6.63
N GLN A 28 7.51 10.17 -7.64
CA GLN A 28 6.54 10.18 -8.74
C GLN A 28 5.14 9.87 -8.23
N ALA A 29 4.99 8.86 -7.36
CA ALA A 29 3.69 8.52 -6.78
C ALA A 29 3.17 9.64 -5.86
N LEU A 30 4.04 10.30 -5.09
CA LEU A 30 3.66 11.41 -4.22
C LEU A 30 2.99 12.55 -4.99
N ASN A 31 3.48 12.84 -6.19
CA ASN A 31 2.94 13.90 -7.05
C ASN A 31 1.53 13.61 -7.60
N LEU A 32 1.03 12.37 -7.46
CA LEU A 32 -0.34 12.00 -7.85
C LEU A 32 -1.39 12.38 -6.80
N TYR A 33 -0.94 12.67 -5.57
CA TYR A 33 -1.82 13.07 -4.47
C TYR A 33 -2.05 14.57 -4.50
N LYS A 34 -3.32 14.98 -4.29
CA LYS A 34 -3.73 16.39 -4.24
C LYS A 34 -2.96 17.21 -3.18
N THR A 35 -2.63 16.57 -2.07
CA THR A 35 -2.06 17.21 -0.89
C THR A 35 -0.85 16.42 -0.37
N PRO A 36 0.31 16.49 -1.07
CA PRO A 36 1.51 15.69 -0.74
C PRO A 36 1.99 15.79 0.70
N GLN A 37 1.78 16.95 1.36
CA GLN A 37 2.17 17.20 2.75
C GLN A 37 1.49 16.29 3.77
N TYR A 38 0.42 15.59 3.40
CA TYR A 38 -0.18 14.59 4.30
C TYR A 38 0.75 13.40 4.56
N ALA A 39 1.73 13.14 3.68
CA ALA A 39 2.77 12.14 3.92
C ALA A 39 3.59 12.42 5.20
N TRP A 40 3.65 13.68 5.67
CA TRP A 40 4.32 14.07 6.91
C TRP A 40 3.42 14.06 8.15
N SER A 41 2.09 14.00 7.99
CA SER A 41 1.15 14.32 9.09
C SER A 41 0.12 13.23 9.36
N ARG A 42 -0.93 13.12 8.54
CA ARG A 42 -2.04 12.16 8.76
C ARG A 42 -2.00 10.93 7.86
N GLY A 43 -1.10 10.90 6.87
CA GLY A 43 -1.14 9.91 5.80
C GLY A 43 -2.33 10.09 4.87
N PHE A 44 -2.65 9.07 4.09
CA PHE A 44 -3.70 9.13 3.08
C PHE A 44 -4.78 8.08 3.33
N TYR A 45 -6.04 8.47 3.15
CA TYR A 45 -7.18 7.57 3.23
C TYR A 45 -7.33 6.73 1.95
N CYS A 46 -8.04 5.60 2.03
CA CYS A 46 -8.25 4.70 0.88
C CYS A 46 -8.80 5.42 -0.37
N GLN A 47 -9.73 6.36 -0.19
CA GLN A 47 -10.27 7.15 -1.31
C GLN A 47 -9.20 8.02 -1.98
N GLU A 48 -8.25 8.56 -1.22
CA GLU A 48 -7.13 9.35 -1.76
C GLU A 48 -6.15 8.46 -2.52
N ILE A 49 -5.92 7.23 -2.05
CA ILE A 49 -5.12 6.21 -2.76
C ILE A 49 -5.79 5.85 -4.09
N VAL A 50 -7.10 5.55 -4.09
CA VAL A 50 -7.86 5.28 -5.32
C VAL A 50 -7.77 6.46 -6.29
N THR A 51 -7.92 7.68 -5.79
CA THR A 51 -7.81 8.89 -6.63
C THR A 51 -6.42 9.01 -7.25
N ALA A 52 -5.36 8.79 -6.47
CA ALA A 52 -3.98 8.84 -6.96
C ALA A 52 -3.72 7.76 -8.03
N LEU A 53 -4.21 6.53 -7.82
CA LEU A 53 -4.13 5.45 -8.81
C LEU A 53 -4.92 5.79 -10.09
N SER A 54 -6.10 6.39 -9.95
CA SER A 54 -6.92 6.81 -11.09
C SER A 54 -6.25 7.93 -11.89
N ASN A 55 -5.53 8.86 -11.24
CA ASN A 55 -4.73 9.89 -11.92
C ASN A 55 -3.61 9.28 -12.78
N ALA A 56 -3.17 8.06 -12.46
CA ALA A 56 -2.20 7.29 -13.24
C ALA A 56 -2.86 6.27 -14.19
N GLY A 57 -4.17 6.38 -14.43
CA GLY A 57 -4.90 5.50 -15.34
C GLY A 57 -5.24 4.11 -14.80
N LYS A 58 -5.12 3.89 -13.48
CA LYS A 58 -5.44 2.62 -12.83
C LYS A 58 -6.81 2.63 -12.17
N LEU A 59 -7.62 1.61 -12.45
CA LEU A 59 -8.97 1.48 -11.91
C LEU A 59 -8.96 0.62 -10.64
N TYR A 60 -9.24 1.26 -9.51
CA TYR A 60 -9.25 0.63 -8.20
C TYR A 60 -10.53 0.99 -7.46
N GLN A 61 -10.88 0.16 -6.48
CA GLN A 61 -11.90 0.46 -5.49
C GLN A 61 -11.37 0.10 -4.10
N TYR A 62 -12.11 0.46 -3.05
CA TYR A 62 -11.76 0.06 -1.69
C TYR A 62 -12.99 -0.43 -0.93
N LYS A 63 -12.75 -1.31 0.05
CA LYS A 63 -13.78 -1.75 0.99
C LYS A 63 -13.20 -1.94 2.39
N GLN A 64 -14.09 -1.94 3.37
CA GLN A 64 -13.76 -2.39 4.72
C GLN A 64 -13.67 -3.93 4.73
N ILE A 65 -12.65 -4.45 5.42
CA ILE A 65 -12.44 -5.87 5.64
C ILE A 65 -13.10 -6.26 6.96
N LYS A 66 -14.00 -7.24 6.91
CA LYS A 66 -14.70 -7.79 8.08
C LYS A 66 -14.30 -9.23 8.38
N ASP A 67 -13.72 -9.91 7.40
CA ASP A 67 -13.23 -11.28 7.48
C ASP A 67 -11.78 -11.31 7.02
N THR A 68 -10.89 -11.87 7.83
CA THR A 68 -9.46 -11.99 7.50
C THR A 68 -9.19 -13.00 6.38
N ASN A 69 -10.20 -13.78 5.98
CA ASN A 69 -10.13 -14.69 4.83
C ASN A 69 -10.74 -14.09 3.54
N ASP A 70 -11.06 -12.79 3.54
CA ASP A 70 -11.61 -12.12 2.36
C ASP A 70 -10.66 -12.25 1.17
N SER A 71 -11.14 -12.82 0.06
CA SER A 71 -10.31 -13.17 -1.09
C SER A 71 -9.60 -11.98 -1.72
N VAL A 72 -10.08 -10.74 -1.50
CA VAL A 72 -9.39 -9.55 -2.00
C VAL A 72 -8.01 -9.37 -1.39
N LEU A 73 -7.76 -9.90 -0.19
CA LEU A 73 -6.47 -9.80 0.49
C LEU A 73 -5.37 -10.57 -0.25
N ASN A 74 -5.74 -11.52 -1.10
CA ASN A 74 -4.83 -12.32 -1.91
C ASN A 74 -4.87 -11.92 -3.40
N LEU A 75 -5.58 -10.86 -3.77
CA LEU A 75 -5.51 -10.31 -5.11
C LEU A 75 -4.20 -9.52 -5.27
N PRO A 76 -3.40 -9.77 -6.31
CA PRO A 76 -2.18 -9.01 -6.49
C PRO A 76 -2.44 -7.51 -6.65
N ASP A 77 -1.44 -6.72 -6.31
CA ASP A 77 -1.50 -5.25 -6.27
C ASP A 77 -2.59 -4.68 -5.34
N THR A 78 -3.12 -5.49 -4.42
CA THR A 78 -4.01 -5.02 -3.35
C THR A 78 -3.22 -4.31 -2.26
N ILE A 79 -3.60 -3.08 -1.96
CA ILE A 79 -3.05 -2.29 -0.87
C ILE A 79 -3.95 -2.48 0.36
N VAL A 80 -3.40 -2.97 1.46
CA VAL A 80 -4.13 -3.27 2.69
C VAL A 80 -3.70 -2.32 3.79
N PHE A 81 -4.68 -1.75 4.49
CA PHE A 81 -4.46 -1.08 5.76
C PHE A 81 -4.61 -2.08 6.90
N ILE A 82 -3.57 -2.22 7.73
CA ILE A 82 -3.67 -2.91 9.01
C ILE A 82 -3.98 -1.92 10.12
N GLU A 83 -4.77 -2.36 11.09
CA GLU A 83 -5.16 -1.52 12.23
C GLU A 83 -3.97 -1.11 13.12
N PRO A 84 -4.14 -0.03 13.91
CA PRO A 84 -3.18 0.35 14.93
C PRO A 84 -2.81 -0.81 15.87
N SER A 85 -1.52 -0.95 16.14
CA SER A 85 -0.96 -1.95 17.05
C SER A 85 0.23 -1.38 17.83
N SER A 86 0.78 -2.16 18.76
CA SER A 86 2.02 -1.79 19.47
C SER A 86 3.21 -1.62 18.53
N ILE A 87 3.23 -2.35 17.41
CA ILE A 87 4.26 -2.25 16.38
C ILE A 87 3.98 -1.06 15.45
N TYR A 88 2.73 -0.85 15.03
CA TYR A 88 2.34 0.25 14.14
C TYR A 88 1.26 1.12 14.80
N PRO A 89 1.64 2.13 15.62
CA PRO A 89 0.67 2.89 16.42
C PRO A 89 -0.36 3.69 15.62
N ALA A 90 -0.07 4.02 14.35
CA ALA A 90 -0.99 4.71 13.45
C ALA A 90 -1.70 3.78 12.45
N GLY A 91 -1.50 2.46 12.59
CA GLY A 91 -1.76 1.50 11.53
C GLY A 91 -0.71 1.60 10.41
N HIS A 92 -0.85 0.78 9.37
CA HIS A 92 0.14 0.72 8.29
C HIS A 92 -0.44 0.20 6.99
N PHE A 93 0.06 0.72 5.86
CA PHE A 93 -0.30 0.19 4.54
C PHE A 93 0.78 -0.77 4.03
N LEU A 94 0.34 -1.89 3.46
CA LEU A 94 1.18 -2.89 2.78
C LEU A 94 0.58 -3.22 1.41
N VAL A 95 1.37 -3.79 0.49
CA VAL A 95 0.86 -4.27 -0.81
C VAL A 95 1.03 -5.77 -0.93
N TYR A 96 -0.01 -6.49 -1.34
CA TYR A 96 0.09 -7.89 -1.73
C TYR A 96 0.66 -7.99 -3.15
N THR A 97 1.72 -8.76 -3.31
CA THR A 97 2.48 -8.84 -4.57
C THR A 97 1.97 -9.97 -5.47
N LEU A 98 2.36 -9.93 -6.74
CA LEU A 98 2.13 -11.02 -7.70
C LEU A 98 2.79 -12.33 -7.26
N GLU A 99 3.87 -12.25 -6.48
CA GLU A 99 4.60 -13.40 -5.96
C GLU A 99 3.99 -13.98 -4.66
N GLY A 100 2.84 -13.46 -4.22
CA GLY A 100 2.13 -13.99 -3.07
C GLY A 100 2.70 -13.59 -1.71
N CYS A 101 3.45 -12.49 -1.65
CA CYS A 101 4.00 -11.93 -0.41
C CYS A 101 3.55 -10.49 -0.18
N TRP A 102 3.91 -9.91 0.96
CA TRP A 102 3.59 -8.53 1.32
C TRP A 102 4.81 -7.64 1.17
N MET A 103 4.71 -6.60 0.34
CA MET A 103 5.65 -5.48 0.35
C MET A 103 5.30 -4.57 1.52
N ASN A 104 6.23 -4.48 2.47
CA ASN A 104 6.17 -3.59 3.62
C ASN A 104 7.04 -2.34 3.35
N PRO A 105 6.45 -1.13 3.30
CA PRO A 105 7.19 0.12 3.11
C PRO A 105 8.21 0.45 4.20
N TRP A 106 8.08 -0.16 5.39
CA TRP A 106 8.91 0.08 6.56
C TRP A 106 9.07 -1.20 7.41
N ILE A 107 9.74 -2.20 6.85
CA ILE A 107 9.89 -3.54 7.44
C ILE A 107 10.71 -3.54 8.74
N ASN A 108 11.57 -2.54 8.94
CA ASN A 108 12.41 -2.40 10.13
C ASN A 108 11.87 -1.38 11.14
N PHE A 109 10.59 -1.01 11.08
CA PHE A 109 9.97 -0.13 12.08
C PHE A 109 10.15 -0.72 13.50
N PRO A 110 10.46 0.08 14.55
CA PRO A 110 10.49 1.55 14.59
C PRO A 110 11.84 2.21 14.23
N LEU A 111 12.78 1.51 13.59
CA LEU A 111 14.06 2.12 13.22
C LEU A 111 13.85 3.19 12.12
N ILE A 112 14.05 4.46 12.49
CA ILE A 112 13.79 5.63 11.63
C ILE A 112 14.92 5.89 10.63
N ALA A 113 16.17 5.70 11.03
CA ALA A 113 17.33 6.06 10.23
C ALA A 113 18.33 4.88 10.13
N PRO A 114 18.40 4.17 8.99
CA PRO A 114 17.52 4.31 7.82
C PRO A 114 16.23 3.49 7.97
N ALA A 115 15.11 4.07 7.53
CA ALA A 115 13.94 3.28 7.18
C ALA A 115 14.28 2.33 6.01
N LYS A 116 13.69 1.13 6.02
CA LYS A 116 13.89 0.13 4.97
C LYS A 116 12.56 -0.50 4.60
N SER A 117 12.29 -0.64 3.31
CA SER A 117 11.24 -1.54 2.82
C SER A 117 11.75 -2.97 2.69
N GLY A 118 10.82 -3.91 2.65
CA GLY A 118 11.14 -5.30 2.34
C GLY A 118 9.89 -6.10 1.98
N PHE A 119 10.11 -7.40 1.78
CA PHE A 119 9.04 -8.36 1.54
C PHE A 119 8.93 -9.31 2.72
N GLN A 120 7.70 -9.70 3.05
CA GLN A 120 7.42 -10.66 4.11
C GLN A 120 6.26 -11.56 3.73
N PRO A 121 6.28 -12.84 4.11
CA PRO A 121 5.25 -13.81 3.69
C PRO A 121 3.91 -13.59 4.39
N ILE A 122 3.92 -13.01 5.59
CA ILE A 122 2.75 -12.90 6.47
C ILE A 122 2.43 -11.42 6.71
N LEU A 123 1.15 -11.08 6.68
CA LEU A 123 0.67 -9.74 7.01
C LEU A 123 0.89 -9.48 8.51
N PRO A 124 1.55 -8.37 8.92
CA PRO A 124 2.03 -8.19 10.29
C PRO A 124 0.97 -7.54 11.19
N GLY A 125 -0.32 -7.74 10.90
CA GLY A 125 -1.43 -7.14 11.63
C GLY A 125 -2.79 -7.47 11.01
N ASN A 126 -3.86 -7.07 11.69
CA ASN A 126 -5.22 -7.34 11.23
C ASN A 126 -5.63 -6.35 10.13
N PRO A 127 -6.05 -6.85 8.95
CA PRO A 127 -6.52 -5.99 7.87
C PRO A 127 -7.88 -5.36 8.22
N THR A 128 -8.03 -4.06 7.96
CA THR A 128 -9.31 -3.35 8.18
C THR A 128 -9.85 -2.69 6.92
N TYR A 129 -8.98 -2.34 5.96
CA TYR A 129 -9.38 -1.87 4.65
C TYR A 129 -8.49 -2.46 3.57
N ALA A 130 -9.05 -2.69 2.40
CA ALA A 130 -8.32 -3.07 1.20
C ALA A 130 -8.66 -2.11 0.06
N VAL A 131 -7.65 -1.70 -0.69
CA VAL A 131 -7.72 -0.97 -1.96
C VAL A 131 -7.24 -1.94 -3.03
N PHE A 132 -8.14 -2.36 -3.92
CA PHE A 132 -7.89 -3.48 -4.83
C PHE A 132 -8.32 -3.13 -6.26
N PRO A 133 -7.65 -3.72 -7.27
CA PRO A 133 -7.93 -3.44 -8.67
C PRO A 133 -9.33 -3.89 -9.08
N LEU A 134 -9.98 -3.11 -9.94
CA LEU A 134 -11.19 -3.52 -10.65
C LEU A 134 -10.79 -4.47 -11.79
N GLU A 135 -11.50 -5.58 -11.95
CA GLU A 135 -11.14 -6.80 -12.71
C GLU A 135 -10.70 -6.67 -14.19
N LYS A 136 -10.54 -5.47 -14.76
CA LYS A 136 -10.18 -5.29 -16.18
C LYS A 136 -8.71 -5.58 -16.52
N ASP A 137 -7.80 -5.59 -15.53
CA ASP A 137 -6.35 -5.66 -15.80
C ASP A 137 -5.74 -7.08 -15.66
N TYR A 138 -6.48 -8.08 -15.16
CA TYR A 138 -5.92 -9.44 -14.90
C TYR A 138 -6.14 -10.47 -16.01
N PHE A 139 -6.94 -10.15 -17.02
CA PHE A 139 -7.33 -11.11 -18.08
C PHE A 139 -6.64 -10.88 -19.43
N ILE A 140 -5.68 -9.96 -19.54
CA ILE A 140 -4.89 -9.75 -20.76
C ILE A 140 -3.46 -10.25 -20.57
N SER A 141 -3.33 -11.52 -20.17
CA SER A 141 -2.12 -12.33 -20.39
C SER A 141 -2.39 -13.76 -19.91
N GLN A 142 -3.15 -14.51 -20.69
CA GLN A 142 -3.04 -15.98 -20.75
C GLN A 142 -2.96 -16.38 -22.21
#